data_AF-A0A1V4DDK3-F1
#
_entry.id   AF-A0A1V4DDK3-F1
#
_cell.length_a   1.000
_cell.length_b   1.000
_cell.length_c   1.000
_cell.angle_alpha   90.00
_cell.angle_beta   90.00
_cell.angle_gamma   90.00
#
_symmetry.space_group_name_H-M   'P 1'
#
loop_
_entity.id
_entity.type
_entity.pdbx_description
1 polymer ?
#
loop_
_entity_poly.entity_id
_entity_poly.type
_entity_poly.pdbx_seq_one_letter_code
_entity_poly.pdbx_strand_id
1 'polypeptide(L)'
;MHRILPHWHFREAHQVCVEAPPEAVMRAVWETTWGEAPIARALVALTRADVGKDRRIVRDFLGGMGETLDAGGGEVVFVGVDTLEDRPRPEGSALELVRECADPGLLKMVMNVRFRDGVLSTETRVYATDDRTRRRFRPYWLAIRAGSGLTRTSMLRAIRGRALRPAD
;
A
#
# COMPACT_ATOMS: atom_id res chain seq x y z
N MET A 1 -10.01 -0.01 -6.35
CA MET A 1 -8.86 0.31 -7.25
C MET A 1 -9.17 0.53 -8.74
N HIS A 2 -9.93 -0.35 -9.43
CA HIS A 2 -10.09 -0.29 -10.91
C HIS A 2 -10.66 1.03 -11.45
N ARG A 3 -11.58 1.67 -10.71
CA ARG A 3 -12.13 2.99 -11.07
C ARG A 3 -11.15 4.16 -10.89
N ILE A 4 -10.04 3.95 -10.18
CA ILE A 4 -9.06 5.00 -9.86
C ILE A 4 -7.87 4.91 -10.81
N LEU A 5 -7.31 3.70 -10.98
CA LEU A 5 -6.21 3.45 -11.91
C LEU A 5 -6.48 2.15 -12.69
N PRO A 6 -7.25 2.24 -13.81
CA PRO A 6 -7.64 1.07 -14.61
C PRO A 6 -6.46 0.49 -15.39
N HIS A 7 -5.55 1.35 -15.88
CA HIS A 7 -4.37 0.98 -16.62
C HIS A 7 -3.12 1.11 -15.76
N TRP A 8 -2.22 0.14 -15.83
CA TRP A 8 -1.00 0.10 -15.03
C TRP A 8 0.10 -0.64 -15.78
N HIS A 9 1.35 -0.33 -15.43
CA HIS A 9 2.54 -0.97 -15.99
C HIS A 9 3.13 -2.01 -15.03
N PHE A 10 2.97 -1.79 -13.72
CA PHE A 10 3.51 -2.64 -12.68
C PHE A 10 2.40 -3.01 -11.69
N ARG A 11 2.44 -4.26 -11.24
CA ARG A 11 1.48 -4.80 -10.28
C ARG A 11 2.18 -5.74 -9.32
N GLU A 12 1.79 -5.67 -8.06
CA GLU A 12 2.17 -6.62 -7.02
C GLU A 12 0.95 -6.91 -6.14
N ALA A 13 0.73 -8.16 -5.76
CA ALA A 13 -0.42 -8.55 -4.95
C ALA A 13 -0.08 -9.69 -3.99
N HIS A 14 -0.69 -9.66 -2.81
CA HIS A 14 -0.49 -10.64 -1.74
C HIS A 14 -1.79 -10.92 -1.04
N GLN A 15 -1.91 -12.11 -0.45
CA GLN A 15 -3.12 -12.49 0.27
C GLN A 15 -2.84 -13.50 1.38
N VAL A 16 -3.75 -13.54 2.34
CA VAL A 16 -3.81 -14.55 3.41
C VAL A 16 -5.27 -14.84 3.76
N CYS A 17 -5.59 -16.09 4.08
CA CYS A 17 -6.91 -16.45 4.60
C CYS A 17 -7.04 -16.06 6.08
N VAL A 18 -8.19 -15.52 6.45
CA VAL A 18 -8.49 -15.08 7.82
C VAL A 18 -9.88 -15.58 8.21
N GLU A 19 -9.92 -16.45 9.22
CA GLU A 19 -11.15 -17.03 9.77
C GLU A 19 -11.67 -16.15 10.91
N ALA A 20 -12.09 -14.93 10.57
CA ALA A 20 -12.65 -13.98 11.53
C ALA A 20 -13.77 -13.14 10.88
N PRO A 21 -14.70 -12.60 11.68
CA PRO A 21 -15.72 -11.69 11.17
C PRO A 21 -15.10 -10.45 10.49
N PRO A 22 -15.73 -9.91 9.41
CA PRO A 22 -15.21 -8.76 8.68
C PRO A 22 -14.86 -7.55 9.55
N GLU A 23 -15.68 -7.25 10.56
CA GLU A 23 -15.45 -6.14 11.48
C GLU A 23 -14.18 -6.31 12.32
N ALA A 24 -13.87 -7.54 12.75
CA ALA A 24 -12.67 -7.84 13.51
C ALA A 24 -11.42 -7.69 12.63
N VAL A 25 -11.49 -8.18 11.38
CA VAL A 25 -10.39 -8.04 10.41
C VAL A 25 -10.14 -6.58 10.08
N MET A 26 -11.18 -5.81 9.76
CA MET A 26 -11.01 -4.40 9.40
C MET A 26 -10.56 -3.53 10.58
N ARG A 27 -10.97 -3.87 11.81
CA ARG A 27 -10.38 -3.26 13.01
C ARG A 27 -8.89 -3.57 13.12
N ALA A 28 -8.51 -4.85 12.96
CA ALA A 28 -7.12 -5.27 13.00
C ALA A 28 -6.27 -4.60 11.91
N VAL A 29 -6.81 -4.37 10.71
CA VAL A 29 -6.14 -3.61 9.63
C VAL A 29 -5.64 -2.26 10.15
N TRP A 30 -6.49 -1.52 10.86
CA TRP A 30 -6.16 -0.18 11.36
C TRP A 30 -5.32 -0.16 12.64
N GLU A 31 -5.43 -1.21 13.44
CA GLU A 31 -4.78 -1.29 14.74
C GLU A 31 -3.47 -2.08 14.73
N THR A 32 -3.14 -2.83 13.69
CA THR A 32 -1.89 -3.61 13.69
C THR A 32 -0.66 -2.69 13.76
N THR A 33 0.23 -2.96 14.71
CA THR A 33 1.44 -2.16 14.93
C THR A 33 2.68 -2.78 14.28
N TRP A 34 3.75 -1.98 14.15
CA TRP A 34 5.05 -2.49 13.73
C TRP A 34 5.64 -3.54 14.68
N GLY A 35 5.31 -3.48 15.98
CA GLY A 35 5.72 -4.49 16.96
C GLY A 35 5.19 -5.88 16.65
N GLU A 36 4.06 -5.98 15.95
CA GLU A 36 3.42 -7.25 15.58
C GLU A 36 3.96 -7.83 14.27
N ALA A 37 4.75 -7.07 13.51
CA ALA A 37 5.29 -7.46 12.21
C ALA A 37 6.83 -7.29 12.17
N PRO A 38 7.60 -8.13 12.90
CA PRO A 38 9.05 -7.93 13.08
C PRO A 38 9.86 -7.95 11.78
N ILE A 39 9.48 -8.80 10.82
CA ILE A 39 10.14 -8.86 9.51
C ILE A 39 9.85 -7.59 8.71
N ALA A 40 8.59 -7.18 8.61
CA ALA A 40 8.21 -5.92 7.95
C ALA A 40 8.93 -4.73 8.59
N ARG A 41 8.97 -4.66 9.91
CA ARG A 41 9.63 -3.60 10.68
C ARG A 41 11.11 -3.53 10.36
N ALA A 42 11.82 -4.67 10.36
CA ALA A 42 13.24 -4.71 10.07
C ALA A 42 13.55 -4.25 8.63
N LEU A 43 12.76 -4.69 7.64
CA LEU A 43 12.94 -4.31 6.24
C LEU A 43 12.69 -2.81 6.00
N VAL A 44 11.64 -2.26 6.59
CA VAL A 44 11.28 -0.84 6.42
C VAL A 44 12.21 0.09 7.22
N ALA A 45 12.77 -0.35 8.34
CA ALA A 45 13.79 0.42 9.06
C ALA A 45 15.01 0.77 8.17
N LEU A 46 15.33 -0.08 7.18
CA LEU A 46 16.43 0.17 6.22
C LEU A 46 16.18 1.41 5.35
N THR A 47 14.93 1.84 5.20
CA THR A 47 14.57 3.05 4.43
C THR A 47 14.62 4.32 5.28
N ARG A 48 15.09 4.24 6.53
CA ARG A 48 15.08 5.33 7.52
C ARG A 48 13.68 5.84 7.89
N ALA A 49 12.63 5.09 7.58
CA ALA A 49 11.29 5.40 8.03
C ALA A 49 11.15 5.15 9.54
N ASP A 50 10.35 5.97 10.22
CA ASP A 50 10.05 5.77 11.64
C ASP A 50 9.05 4.61 11.81
N VAL A 51 9.57 3.48 12.28
CA VAL A 51 8.88 2.22 12.56
C VAL A 51 8.83 1.90 14.05
N GLY A 52 8.56 2.92 14.87
CA GLY A 52 8.28 2.77 16.30
C GLY A 52 7.27 1.65 16.57
N LYS A 53 7.53 0.83 17.60
CA LYS A 53 6.81 -0.43 17.85
C LYS A 53 5.29 -0.27 18.00
N ASP A 54 4.84 0.88 18.50
CA ASP A 54 3.44 1.19 18.79
C ASP A 54 2.74 1.91 17.61
N ARG A 55 3.51 2.31 16.59
CA ARG A 55 2.96 2.96 15.39
C ARG A 55 2.21 1.95 14.53
N ARG A 56 1.13 2.42 13.90
CA ARG A 56 0.19 1.60 13.12
C ARG A 56 0.66 1.50 11.68
N ILE A 57 0.76 0.26 11.16
CA ILE A 57 1.32 0.03 9.82
C ILE A 57 0.42 0.66 8.74
N VAL A 58 -0.89 0.42 8.81
CA VAL A 58 -1.81 0.88 7.76
C VAL A 58 -2.16 2.36 7.95
N ARG A 59 -2.48 2.78 9.18
CA ARG A 59 -2.87 4.17 9.47
C ARG A 59 -1.73 5.16 9.25
N ASP A 60 -0.53 4.87 9.77
CA ASP A 60 0.54 5.86 9.82
C ASP A 60 1.47 5.73 8.62
N PHE A 61 1.87 4.51 8.27
CA PHE A 61 2.86 4.29 7.21
C PHE A 61 2.25 4.22 5.82
N LEU A 62 1.20 3.41 5.61
CA LEU A 62 0.51 3.40 4.31
C LEU A 62 -0.25 4.70 4.06
N GLY A 63 -0.87 5.27 5.11
CA GLY A 63 -1.46 6.60 5.04
C GLY A 63 -0.47 7.69 4.61
N GLY A 64 0.82 7.55 4.96
CA GLY A 64 1.88 8.46 4.52
C GLY A 64 2.24 8.40 3.03
N MET A 65 1.75 7.41 2.27
CA MET A 65 1.99 7.31 0.83
C MET A 65 1.24 8.37 0.00
N GLY A 66 0.20 8.97 0.58
CA GLY A 66 -0.63 9.96 -0.09
C GLY A 66 -2.03 10.02 0.51
N GLU A 67 -3.06 10.05 -0.32
CA GLU A 67 -4.45 10.12 0.15
C GLU A 67 -5.00 8.74 0.47
N THR A 68 -5.75 8.66 1.57
CA THR A 68 -6.44 7.45 2.01
C THR A 68 -7.93 7.59 1.76
N LEU A 69 -8.51 6.60 1.07
CA LEU A 69 -9.91 6.56 0.69
C LEU A 69 -10.55 5.30 1.27
N ASP A 70 -11.67 5.46 1.96
CA ASP A 70 -12.55 4.33 2.27
C ASP A 70 -13.35 3.98 1.01
N ALA A 71 -13.10 2.80 0.44
CA ALA A 71 -13.81 2.33 -0.74
C ALA A 71 -15.10 1.56 -0.37
N GLY A 72 -15.38 1.41 0.92
CA GLY A 72 -16.49 0.62 1.44
C GLY A 72 -16.26 -0.89 1.31
N GLY A 73 -17.14 -1.68 1.92
CA GLY A 73 -17.16 -3.14 1.75
C GLY A 73 -15.88 -3.86 2.19
N GLY A 74 -15.14 -3.32 3.14
CA GLY A 74 -13.89 -3.89 3.63
C GLY A 74 -12.67 -3.59 2.75
N GLU A 75 -12.71 -2.55 1.91
CA GLU A 75 -11.57 -2.08 1.12
C GLU A 75 -11.16 -0.65 1.54
N VAL A 76 -9.87 -0.47 1.78
CA VAL A 76 -9.25 0.84 1.95
C VAL A 76 -8.21 1.03 0.86
N VAL A 77 -8.19 2.19 0.22
CA VAL A 77 -7.31 2.51 -0.90
C VAL A 77 -6.40 3.68 -0.56
N PHE A 78 -5.12 3.53 -0.86
CA PHE A 78 -4.09 4.55 -0.75
C PHE A 78 -3.72 5.00 -2.16
N VAL A 79 -3.66 6.31 -2.38
CA VAL A 79 -3.42 6.92 -3.69
C VAL A 79 -2.26 7.88 -3.57
N GLY A 80 -1.25 7.72 -4.42
CA GLY A 80 -0.04 8.54 -4.39
C GLY A 80 0.44 8.91 -5.78
N VAL A 81 1.14 10.03 -5.87
CA VAL A 81 1.86 10.46 -7.06
C VAL A 81 3.28 10.80 -6.66
N ASP A 82 4.23 10.31 -7.45
CA ASP A 82 5.65 10.52 -7.23
C ASP A 82 6.35 10.82 -8.57
N THR A 83 7.61 11.25 -8.51
CA THR A 83 8.44 11.52 -9.68
C THR A 83 9.86 11.04 -9.45
N LEU A 84 10.52 10.58 -10.52
CA LEU A 84 11.94 10.22 -10.49
C LEU A 84 12.86 11.43 -10.72
N GLU A 85 12.26 12.60 -10.95
CA GLU A 85 12.97 13.84 -11.25
C GLU A 85 12.96 14.75 -10.02
N ASP A 86 14.02 15.53 -9.85
CA ASP A 86 14.05 16.57 -8.82
C ASP A 86 13.20 17.76 -9.28
N ARG A 87 11.88 17.61 -9.14
CA ARG A 87 10.90 18.62 -9.51
C ARG A 87 9.76 18.66 -8.49
N PRO A 88 9.10 19.82 -8.33
CA PRO A 88 7.89 19.92 -7.54
C PRO A 88 6.81 18.97 -8.07
N ARG A 89 6.09 18.31 -7.15
CA ARG A 89 4.86 17.59 -7.46
C ARG A 89 3.82 18.59 -8.02
N PRO A 90 3.08 18.25 -9.08
CA PRO A 90 1.98 19.07 -9.56
C PRO A 90 0.96 19.38 -8.44
N GLU A 91 0.34 20.56 -8.53
CA GLU A 91 -0.70 20.97 -7.58
C GLU A 91 -1.97 20.11 -7.73
N GLY A 92 -2.67 19.87 -6.63
CA GLY A 92 -3.91 19.10 -6.59
C GLY A 92 -3.86 17.85 -5.70
N SER A 93 -5.04 17.29 -5.44
CA SER A 93 -5.17 16.05 -4.66
C SER A 93 -4.49 14.88 -5.37
N ALA A 94 -3.94 13.94 -4.62
CA ALA A 94 -3.38 12.71 -5.17
C ALA A 94 -4.44 11.94 -5.97
N LEU A 95 -5.71 11.97 -5.55
CA LEU A 95 -6.80 11.36 -6.30
C LEU A 95 -7.02 12.01 -7.67
N GLU A 96 -7.11 13.34 -7.73
CA GLU A 96 -7.24 14.08 -9.00
C GLU A 96 -6.04 13.81 -9.89
N LEU A 97 -4.82 13.93 -9.37
CA LEU A 97 -3.60 13.72 -10.14
C LEU A 97 -3.49 12.29 -10.69
N VAL A 98 -3.81 11.27 -9.89
CA VAL A 98 -3.83 9.88 -10.37
C VAL A 98 -4.87 9.68 -11.47
N ARG A 99 -6.03 10.31 -11.39
CA ARG A 99 -7.08 10.16 -12.42
C ARG A 99 -6.77 10.93 -13.70
N GLU A 100 -6.34 12.17 -13.58
CA GLU A 100 -6.47 13.16 -14.67
C GLU A 100 -5.13 13.67 -15.18
N CYS A 101 -4.11 13.81 -14.31
CA CYS A 101 -2.84 14.44 -14.72
C CYS A 101 -2.07 13.57 -15.72
N ALA A 102 -1.73 14.11 -16.88
CA ALA A 102 -0.98 13.37 -17.92
C ALA A 102 0.45 13.89 -18.11
N ASP A 103 0.91 14.80 -17.24
CA ASP A 103 2.23 15.38 -17.31
C ASP A 103 3.30 14.29 -17.37
N PRO A 104 4.28 14.39 -18.28
CA PRO A 104 5.38 13.44 -18.34
C PRO A 104 6.23 13.54 -17.07
N GLY A 105 6.86 12.42 -16.68
CA GLY A 105 7.73 12.34 -15.52
C GLY A 105 7.07 11.81 -14.25
N LEU A 106 5.79 11.41 -14.31
CA LEU A 106 5.01 11.04 -13.12
C LEU A 106 4.82 9.53 -12.99
N LEU A 107 4.85 9.07 -11.74
CA LEU A 107 4.43 7.75 -11.29
C LEU A 107 3.13 7.88 -10.50
N LYS A 108 2.06 7.34 -11.06
CA LYS A 108 0.76 7.24 -10.42
C LYS A 108 0.65 5.90 -9.72
N MET A 109 0.32 5.92 -8.44
CA MET A 109 0.31 4.72 -7.60
C MET A 109 -1.03 4.58 -6.90
N VAL A 110 -1.55 3.36 -6.89
CA VAL A 110 -2.66 2.98 -6.02
C VAL A 110 -2.31 1.70 -5.30
N MET A 111 -2.60 1.63 -4.01
CA MET A 111 -2.49 0.41 -3.20
C MET A 111 -3.81 0.19 -2.46
N ASN A 112 -4.23 -1.05 -2.25
CA ASN A 112 -5.32 -1.33 -1.33
C ASN A 112 -4.93 -2.30 -0.21
N VAL A 113 -5.74 -2.27 0.84
CA VAL A 113 -5.91 -3.36 1.80
C VAL A 113 -7.38 -3.74 1.74
N ARG A 114 -7.69 -4.99 1.40
CA ARG A 114 -9.05 -5.45 1.17
C ARG A 114 -9.31 -6.78 1.86
N PHE A 115 -10.39 -6.85 2.63
CA PHE A 115 -10.94 -8.11 3.14
C PHE A 115 -12.24 -8.45 2.43
N ARG A 116 -12.33 -9.64 1.86
CA ARG A 116 -13.55 -10.14 1.21
C ARG A 116 -13.54 -11.66 1.17
N ASP A 117 -14.69 -12.27 1.44
CA ASP A 117 -14.90 -13.72 1.33
C ASP A 117 -13.83 -14.55 2.07
N GLY A 118 -13.46 -14.12 3.29
CA GLY A 118 -12.45 -14.80 4.13
C GLY A 118 -10.99 -14.53 3.73
N VAL A 119 -10.73 -13.67 2.74
CA VAL A 119 -9.38 -13.38 2.23
C VAL A 119 -9.01 -11.93 2.49
N LEU A 120 -7.93 -11.71 3.24
CA LEU A 120 -7.29 -10.42 3.40
C LEU A 120 -6.18 -10.29 2.34
N SER A 121 -6.20 -9.20 1.58
CA SER A 121 -5.30 -8.99 0.46
C SER A 121 -4.76 -7.57 0.39
N THR A 122 -3.61 -7.43 -0.26
CA THR A 122 -3.11 -6.16 -0.76
C THR A 122 -2.82 -6.25 -2.24
N GLU A 123 -3.06 -5.16 -2.96
CA GLU A 123 -2.66 -4.99 -4.34
C GLU A 123 -2.09 -3.59 -4.52
N THR A 124 -0.92 -3.51 -5.15
CA THR A 124 -0.28 -2.25 -5.56
C THR A 124 -0.23 -2.21 -7.08
N ARG A 125 -0.61 -1.08 -7.66
CA ARG A 125 -0.49 -0.78 -9.09
C ARG A 125 0.27 0.52 -9.28
N VAL A 126 1.15 0.53 -10.27
CA VAL A 126 1.89 1.72 -10.68
C VAL A 126 1.74 1.94 -12.17
N TYR A 127 1.43 3.16 -12.56
CA TYR A 127 1.41 3.65 -13.93
C TYR A 127 2.43 4.77 -14.08
N ALA A 128 3.15 4.78 -15.19
CA ALA A 128 4.07 5.86 -15.53
C ALA A 128 3.42 6.67 -16.66
N THR A 129 3.41 8.00 -16.57
CA THR A 129 2.72 8.85 -17.55
C THR A 129 3.36 8.87 -18.93
N ASP A 130 4.62 8.45 -19.04
CA ASP A 130 5.36 8.32 -20.28
C ASP A 130 6.33 7.13 -20.29
N ASP A 131 6.80 6.77 -21.48
CA ASP A 131 7.69 5.63 -21.68
C ASP A 131 9.09 5.81 -21.08
N ARG A 132 9.61 7.03 -21.00
CA ARG A 132 10.93 7.30 -20.40
C ARG A 132 10.87 7.04 -18.90
N THR A 133 9.83 7.54 -18.22
CA THR A 133 9.57 7.28 -16.81
C THR A 133 9.35 5.79 -16.56
N ARG A 134 8.55 5.12 -17.39
CA ARG A 134 8.33 3.67 -17.32
C ARG A 134 9.63 2.87 -17.38
N ARG A 135 10.50 3.16 -18.36
CA ARG A 135 11.78 2.45 -18.56
C ARG A 135 12.73 2.67 -17.39
N ARG A 136 12.80 3.89 -16.85
CA ARG A 136 13.64 4.23 -15.69
C ARG A 136 13.14 3.61 -14.39
N PHE A 137 11.83 3.53 -14.20
CA PHE A 137 11.24 2.94 -13.00
C PHE A 137 11.35 1.41 -12.96
N ARG A 138 11.30 0.74 -14.13
CA ARG A 138 11.33 -0.72 -14.23
C ARG A 138 12.46 -1.40 -13.44
N PRO A 139 13.75 -1.02 -13.54
CA PRO A 139 14.81 -1.64 -12.76
C PRO A 139 14.63 -1.43 -11.25
N TYR A 140 14.22 -0.22 -10.84
CA TYR A 140 13.93 0.08 -9.44
C TYR A 140 12.79 -0.79 -8.90
N TRP A 141 11.68 -0.90 -9.64
CA TRP A 141 10.57 -1.80 -9.32
C TRP A 141 11.03 -3.25 -9.11
N LEU A 142 11.86 -3.77 -10.03
CA LEU A 142 12.39 -5.13 -9.93
C LEU A 142 13.30 -5.32 -8.71
N ALA A 143 14.10 -4.32 -8.35
CA ALA A 143 14.98 -4.36 -7.20
C ALA A 143 14.20 -4.37 -5.88
N ILE A 144 13.17 -3.53 -5.74
CA ILE A 144 12.44 -3.38 -4.47
C ILE A 144 11.35 -4.44 -4.26
N ARG A 145 10.81 -5.05 -5.34
CA ARG A 145 9.62 -5.92 -5.24
C ARG A 145 9.78 -7.04 -4.21
N ALA A 146 10.95 -7.66 -4.11
CA ALA A 146 11.15 -8.78 -3.19
C ALA A 146 11.03 -8.32 -1.72
N GLY A 147 11.68 -7.21 -1.37
CA GLY A 147 11.60 -6.62 -0.02
C GLY A 147 10.20 -6.08 0.29
N SER A 148 9.58 -5.41 -0.69
CA SER A 148 8.18 -4.95 -0.59
C SER A 148 7.23 -6.12 -0.36
N GLY A 149 7.35 -7.20 -1.13
CA GLY A 149 6.47 -8.37 -1.00
C GLY A 149 6.63 -9.12 0.32
N LEU A 150 7.84 -9.24 0.84
CA LEU A 150 8.09 -9.77 2.19
C LEU A 150 7.47 -8.87 3.26
N THR A 151 7.60 -7.54 3.11
CA THR A 151 6.98 -6.55 4.00
C THR A 151 5.45 -6.69 4.00
N ARG A 152 4.83 -6.83 2.82
CA ARG A 152 3.38 -7.00 2.69
C ARG A 152 2.89 -8.32 3.21
N THR A 153 3.60 -9.41 2.97
CA THR A 153 3.26 -10.73 3.51
C THR A 153 3.37 -10.74 5.05
N SER A 154 4.44 -10.16 5.60
CA SER A 154 4.60 -10.02 7.05
C SER A 154 3.51 -9.16 7.68
N MET A 155 3.14 -8.04 7.05
CA MET A 155 2.05 -7.19 7.50
C MET A 155 0.71 -7.93 7.49
N LEU A 156 0.37 -8.64 6.41
CA LEU A 156 -0.86 -9.44 6.30
C LEU A 156 -0.95 -10.52 7.38
N ARG A 157 0.16 -11.20 7.67
CA ARG A 157 0.22 -12.20 8.75
C ARG A 157 0.03 -11.57 10.13
N ALA A 158 0.58 -10.39 10.38
CA ALA A 158 0.39 -9.67 11.63
C ALA A 158 -1.08 -9.25 11.81
N ILE A 159 -1.71 -8.71 10.76
CA ILE A 159 -3.15 -8.36 10.77
C ILE A 159 -4.00 -9.60 11.03
N ARG A 160 -3.73 -10.72 10.35
CA ARG A 160 -4.38 -12.01 10.64
C ARG A 160 -4.21 -12.41 12.10
N GLY A 161 -2.99 -12.36 12.62
CA GLY A 161 -2.69 -12.73 14.00
C GLY A 161 -3.48 -11.89 15.00
N ARG A 162 -3.60 -10.58 14.76
CA ARG A 162 -4.39 -9.66 15.59
C ARG A 162 -5.89 -9.92 15.47
N ALA A 163 -6.41 -10.14 14.27
CA ALA A 163 -7.83 -10.39 14.04
C ALA A 163 -8.35 -11.68 14.70
N LEU A 164 -7.46 -12.66 14.92
CA LEU A 164 -7.78 -13.93 15.57
C LEU A 164 -7.62 -13.90 17.09
N ARG A 165 -7.15 -12.80 17.69
CA ARG A 165 -7.09 -12.68 19.15
C ARG A 165 -8.50 -12.43 19.72
N PRO A 166 -8.83 -12.98 20.90
CA PRO A 166 -10.00 -12.55 21.64
C PRO A 166 -9.94 -11.03 21.87
N ALA A 167 -11.08 -10.36 21.78
CA ALA A 167 -11.16 -8.97 22.23
C ALA A 167 -10.99 -8.97 23.76
N ASP A 168 -9.97 -8.26 24.26
CA ASP A 168 -9.82 -7.94 25.68
C ASP A 168 -10.96 -7.03 26.16
#